data_AF-A0A534UIY9-F1
#
_entry.id   AF-A0A534UIY9-F1
#
_cell.length_a   1.000
_cell.length_b   1.000
_cell.length_c   1.000
_cell.angle_alpha   90.00
_cell.angle_beta   90.00
_cell.angle_gamma   90.00
#
_symmetry.space_group_name_H-M   'P 1'
#
loop_
_entity.id
_entity.type
_entity.pdbx_description
1 polymer ?
#
loop_
_entity_poly.entity_id
_entity_poly.type
_entity_poly.pdbx_seq_one_letter_code
_entity_poly.pdbx_strand_id
1 'polypeptide(L)'
;MKPVTPRQAAAIMFGIVLGLGLGIGGYTFLYAKGWSYLTNDPAASANCHVMREHYDAWIKSSHRAVATCNDCHTPHNFFGKYYVKADHGFWHSYAFTTGNFHEPIQMK
;
A
#
# COMPACT_ATOMS: atom_id res chain seq x y z
N MET A 1 -18.48 -39.48 -20.21
CA MET A 1 -17.64 -38.30 -19.93
C MET A 1 -16.20 -38.80 -19.79
N LYS A 2 -15.21 -38.18 -20.46
CA LYS A 2 -13.81 -38.60 -20.31
C LYS A 2 -13.26 -38.13 -18.96
N PRO A 3 -12.53 -38.96 -18.20
CA PRO A 3 -11.97 -38.54 -16.92
C PRO A 3 -10.94 -37.42 -17.12
N VAL A 4 -10.93 -36.44 -16.22
CA VAL A 4 -9.94 -35.36 -16.19
C VAL A 4 -8.59 -35.94 -15.80
N THR A 5 -7.58 -35.73 -16.63
CA THR A 5 -6.21 -36.18 -16.32
C THR A 5 -5.59 -35.32 -15.22
N PRO A 6 -4.61 -35.83 -14.45
CA PRO A 6 -3.91 -35.04 -13.42
C PRO A 6 -3.33 -33.72 -13.94
N ARG A 7 -2.84 -33.70 -15.18
CA ARG A 7 -2.33 -32.48 -15.83
C ARG A 7 -3.43 -31.45 -16.09
N GLN A 8 -4.61 -31.90 -16.52
CA GLN A 8 -5.76 -31.01 -16.71
C GLN A 8 -6.29 -30.48 -15.38
N ALA A 9 -6.36 -31.33 -14.35
CA ALA A 9 -6.74 -30.90 -13.01
C ALA A 9 -5.77 -29.84 -12.46
N ALA A 10 -4.45 -30.04 -12.61
CA ALA A 10 -3.44 -29.07 -12.22
C ALA A 10 -3.58 -27.74 -12.96
N ALA A 11 -3.82 -27.77 -14.28
CA ALA A 11 -4.03 -26.56 -15.08
C ALA A 11 -5.29 -25.79 -14.65
N ILE A 12 -6.39 -26.49 -14.38
CA ILE A 12 -7.64 -25.88 -13.87
C ILE A 12 -7.40 -25.24 -12.50
N MET A 13 -6.76 -25.97 -11.58
CA MET A 13 -6.46 -25.44 -10.24
C MET A 13 -5.55 -24.22 -10.30
N PHE A 14 -4.52 -24.25 -11.15
CA PHE A 14 -3.66 -23.09 -11.38
C PHE A 14 -4.45 -21.89 -11.92
N GLY A 15 -5.32 -22.11 -12.91
CA GLY A 15 -6.17 -21.06 -13.47
C GLY A 15 -7.11 -20.44 -12.43
N ILE A 16 -7.70 -21.26 -11.55
CA ILE A 16 -8.56 -20.78 -10.45
C ILE A 16 -7.76 -19.94 -9.46
N VAL A 17 -6.61 -20.43 -8.99
CA VAL A 17 -5.78 -19.72 -8.02
C VAL A 17 -5.28 -18.40 -8.60
N LEU A 18 -4.79 -18.41 -9.84
CA LEU A 18 -4.32 -17.21 -10.51
C LEU A 18 -5.46 -16.21 -10.75
N GLY A 19 -6.61 -16.67 -11.23
CA GLY A 19 -7.77 -15.83 -11.51
C GLY A 19 -8.33 -15.18 -10.24
N LEU A 20 -8.49 -15.95 -9.17
CA LEU A 20 -8.92 -15.42 -7.87
C LEU A 20 -7.87 -14.48 -7.27
N GLY A 21 -6.59 -14.84 -7.32
CA GLY A 21 -5.51 -14.01 -6.81
C GLY A 21 -5.41 -12.66 -7.52
N LEU A 22 -5.45 -12.65 -8.85
CA LEU A 22 -5.43 -11.42 -9.65
C LEU A 22 -6.74 -10.63 -9.51
N GLY A 23 -7.88 -11.30 -9.45
CA GLY A 23 -9.19 -10.64 -9.31
C GLY A 23 -9.33 -9.94 -7.96
N ILE A 24 -9.12 -10.67 -6.86
CA ILE A 24 -9.22 -10.14 -5.51
C ILE A 24 -8.10 -9.12 -5.26
N GLY A 25 -6.86 -9.45 -5.62
CA GLY A 25 -5.72 -8.56 -5.45
C GLY A 25 -5.87 -7.26 -6.25
N GLY A 26 -6.26 -7.37 -7.53
CA GLY A 26 -6.48 -6.22 -8.40
C GLY A 26 -7.64 -5.35 -7.93
N TYR A 27 -8.77 -5.96 -7.57
CA TYR A 27 -9.91 -5.21 -7.01
C TYR A 27 -9.51 -4.48 -5.73
N THR A 28 -8.84 -5.17 -4.80
CA THR A 28 -8.39 -4.58 -3.52
C THR A 28 -7.43 -3.42 -3.76
N PHE A 29 -6.45 -3.61 -4.65
CA PHE A 29 -5.48 -2.57 -4.98
C PHE A 29 -6.14 -1.32 -5.59
N LEU A 30 -7.11 -1.49 -6.50
CA LEU A 30 -7.84 -0.37 -7.10
C LEU A 30 -8.74 0.32 -6.07
N TYR A 31 -9.52 -0.46 -5.32
CA TYR A 31 -10.45 0.05 -4.31
C TYR A 31 -9.73 0.83 -3.21
N ALA A 32 -8.58 0.32 -2.73
CA ALA A 32 -7.76 0.96 -1.72
C ALA A 32 -6.89 2.11 -2.27
N LYS A 33 -7.03 2.49 -3.55
CA LYS A 33 -6.18 3.49 -4.23
C LYS A 33 -4.68 3.18 -4.09
N GLY A 34 -4.27 1.94 -4.30
CA GLY A 34 -2.88 1.49 -4.12
C GLY A 34 -1.84 2.32 -4.90
N TRP A 35 -2.22 2.89 -6.05
CA TRP A 35 -1.36 3.81 -6.82
C TRP A 35 -0.96 5.07 -6.04
N SER A 36 -1.76 5.50 -5.07
CA SER A 36 -1.49 6.70 -4.25
C SER A 36 -0.14 6.60 -3.50
N TYR A 37 0.27 5.38 -3.13
CA TYR A 37 1.56 5.12 -2.46
C TYR A 37 2.78 5.41 -3.34
N LEU A 38 2.62 5.48 -4.66
CA LEU A 38 3.70 5.82 -5.59
C LEU A 38 3.80 7.33 -5.87
N THR A 39 2.82 8.11 -5.42
CA THR A 39 2.75 9.55 -5.67
C THR A 39 3.49 10.35 -4.60
N ASN A 40 3.69 11.64 -4.87
CA ASN A 40 4.22 12.60 -3.90
C ASN A 40 3.15 13.52 -3.29
N ASP A 41 1.88 13.25 -3.55
CA ASP A 41 0.77 14.05 -3.04
C ASP A 41 0.65 13.87 -1.51
N PRO A 42 0.76 14.94 -0.70
CA PRO A 42 0.54 14.86 0.74
C PRO A 42 -0.83 14.28 1.11
N ALA A 43 -1.86 14.51 0.29
CA ALA A 43 -3.19 13.96 0.54
C ALA A 43 -3.24 12.43 0.41
N ALA A 44 -2.31 11.83 -0.34
CA ALA A 44 -2.18 10.37 -0.42
C ALA A 44 -1.79 9.75 0.93
N SER A 45 -1.05 10.47 1.77
CA SER A 45 -0.71 9.99 3.12
C SER A 45 -1.94 9.82 4.02
N ALA A 46 -3.02 10.56 3.77
CA ALA A 46 -4.29 10.46 4.48
C ALA A 46 -5.32 9.52 3.80
N ASN A 47 -4.88 8.69 2.85
CA ASN A 47 -5.73 7.66 2.24
C ASN A 47 -6.27 6.66 3.28
N CYS A 48 -5.48 6.42 4.34
CA CYS A 48 -5.91 5.71 5.54
C CYS A 48 -6.34 6.69 6.63
N HIS A 49 -7.49 6.45 7.26
CA HIS A 49 -8.03 7.28 8.34
C HIS A 49 -7.08 7.48 9.54
N VAL A 50 -6.24 6.50 9.84
CA VAL A 50 -5.26 6.52 10.94
C VAL A 50 -4.22 7.62 10.75
N MET A 51 -3.97 8.04 9.51
CA MET A 51 -3.00 9.09 9.19
C MET A 51 -3.61 10.50 9.16
N ARG A 52 -4.93 10.66 9.41
CA ARG A 52 -5.61 11.96 9.31
C ARG A 52 -5.05 12.99 10.28
N GLU A 53 -4.79 12.61 11.53
CA GLU A 53 -4.27 13.55 12.52
C GLU A 53 -2.89 14.09 12.13
N HIS A 54 -2.03 13.23 11.59
CA HIS A 54 -0.71 13.63 11.08
C HIS A 54 -0.81 14.54 9.85
N TYR A 55 -1.75 14.25 8.94
CA TYR A 55 -2.00 15.10 7.78
C TYR A 55 -2.55 16.48 8.19
N ASP A 56 -3.51 16.52 9.12
CA ASP A 56 -4.08 17.76 9.64
C ASP A 56 -3.03 18.61 10.39
N ALA A 57 -2.13 17.95 11.13
CA ALA A 57 -0.99 18.61 11.76
C ALA A 57 -0.03 19.20 10.71
N TRP A 58 0.26 18.46 9.63
CA TRP A 58 1.06 18.96 8.52
C TRP A 58 0.41 20.19 7.86
N ILE A 59 -0.90 20.15 7.57
CA ILE A 59 -1.66 21.31 7.05
C ILE A 59 -1.49 22.52 7.97
N LYS A 60 -1.59 22.35 9.28
CA LYS A 60 -1.49 23.47 10.24
C LYS A 60 -0.05 23.97 10.43
N SER A 61 0.95 23.16 10.09
CA SER A 61 2.37 23.48 10.25
C SER A 61 2.91 24.39 9.13
N SER A 62 4.09 24.99 9.34
CA SER A 62 4.81 25.74 8.30
C SER A 62 5.30 24.86 7.15
N HIS A 63 5.42 23.54 7.36
CA HIS A 63 5.92 22.62 6.34
C HIS A 63 5.01 22.53 5.12
N ARG A 64 3.68 22.76 5.26
CA ARG A 64 2.77 22.72 4.11
C ARG A 64 3.16 23.66 2.96
N ALA A 65 3.92 24.72 3.26
CA ALA A 65 4.32 25.73 2.29
C ALA A 65 5.59 25.35 1.51
N VAL A 66 6.38 24.39 2.01
CA VAL A 66 7.74 24.13 1.49
C VAL A 66 8.08 22.65 1.32
N ALA A 67 7.30 21.74 1.90
CA ALA A 67 7.59 20.31 1.90
C ALA A 67 6.31 19.47 1.90
N THR A 68 6.35 18.37 1.15
CA THR A 68 5.40 17.26 1.24
C THR A 68 5.85 16.27 2.32
N CYS A 69 4.96 15.36 2.72
CA CYS A 69 5.30 14.31 3.67
C CYS A 69 6.54 13.51 3.23
N ASN A 70 6.61 13.16 1.93
CA ASN A 70 7.70 12.35 1.40
C ASN A 70 9.05 13.08 1.36
N ASP A 71 9.07 14.42 1.38
CA ASP A 71 10.33 15.17 1.35
C ASP A 71 11.13 15.03 2.65
N CYS A 72 10.46 14.68 3.75
CA CYS A 72 11.10 14.31 5.01
C CYS A 72 11.09 12.79 5.25
N HIS A 73 10.04 12.09 4.79
CA HIS A 73 9.78 10.70 5.15
C HIS A 73 10.27 9.65 4.14
N THR A 74 10.89 10.07 3.03
CA THR A 74 11.48 9.16 2.04
C THR A 74 12.85 9.63 1.58
N PRO A 75 13.74 8.72 1.15
CA PRO A 75 15.00 9.10 0.52
C PRO A 75 14.77 9.98 -0.72
N HIS A 76 15.68 10.92 -0.98
CA HIS A 76 15.55 11.81 -2.14
C HIS A 76 16.04 11.19 -3.45
N ASN A 77 16.80 10.09 -3.38
CA ASN A 77 17.22 9.37 -4.57
C ASN A 77 16.07 8.48 -5.09
N PHE A 78 15.96 8.38 -6.42
CA PHE A 78 14.86 7.71 -7.10
C PHE A 78 14.63 6.28 -6.60
N PHE A 79 15.67 5.44 -6.58
CA PHE A 79 15.54 4.04 -6.20
C PHE A 79 15.16 3.86 -4.73
N GLY A 80 15.84 4.55 -3.82
CA GLY A 80 15.58 4.50 -2.39
C GLY A 80 14.18 4.99 -2.05
N LYS A 81 13.70 6.05 -2.72
CA LYS A 81 12.35 6.56 -2.57
C LYS A 81 11.30 5.49 -2.86
N TYR A 82 11.37 4.87 -4.04
CA TYR A 82 10.36 3.90 -4.45
C TYR A 82 10.48 2.57 -3.70
N TYR A 83 11.70 2.18 -3.32
CA TYR A 83 11.91 1.02 -2.45
C TYR A 83 11.23 1.20 -1.09
N VAL A 84 11.50 2.31 -0.39
CA VAL A 84 10.88 2.61 0.91
C VAL A 84 9.37 2.77 0.77
N LYS A 85 8.87 3.41 -0.30
CA LYS A 85 7.42 3.54 -0.54
C LYS A 85 6.74 2.19 -0.75
N ALA A 86 7.38 1.25 -1.43
CA ALA A 86 6.85 -0.09 -1.62
C ALA A 86 6.87 -0.90 -0.32
N ASP A 87 8.00 -0.89 0.40
CA ASP A 87 8.17 -1.65 1.64
C ASP A 87 7.24 -1.12 2.75
N HIS A 88 7.31 0.18 3.05
CA HIS A 88 6.46 0.79 4.07
C HIS A 88 4.98 0.77 3.65
N GLY A 89 4.69 0.96 2.36
CA GLY A 89 3.32 0.89 1.84
C GLY A 89 2.66 -0.45 2.13
N PHE A 90 3.37 -1.56 1.91
CA PHE A 90 2.87 -2.90 2.20
C PHE A 90 2.77 -3.16 3.72
N TRP A 91 3.87 -2.97 4.45
CA TRP A 91 3.92 -3.32 5.88
C TRP A 91 3.02 -2.43 6.75
N HIS A 92 2.90 -1.14 6.44
CA HIS A 92 1.97 -0.27 7.16
C HIS A 92 0.52 -0.65 6.87
N SER A 93 0.17 -0.95 5.62
CA SER A 93 -1.18 -1.41 5.28
C SER A 93 -1.53 -2.70 6.02
N TYR A 94 -0.61 -3.66 6.08
CA TYR A 94 -0.78 -4.89 6.83
C TYR A 94 -0.93 -4.64 8.34
N ALA A 95 -0.01 -3.87 8.93
CA ALA A 95 -0.01 -3.55 10.35
C ALA A 95 -1.30 -2.82 10.77
N PHE A 96 -1.75 -1.83 10.00
CA PHE A 96 -2.98 -1.09 10.28
C PHE A 96 -4.24 -1.93 10.05
N THR A 97 -4.24 -2.84 9.07
CA THR A 97 -5.37 -3.76 8.86
C THR A 97 -5.50 -4.77 10.00
N THR A 98 -4.37 -5.23 10.53
CA THR A 98 -4.32 -6.24 11.60
C THR A 98 -4.31 -5.65 13.01
N GLY A 99 -4.16 -4.32 13.15
CA GLY A 99 -3.97 -3.64 14.42
C GLY A 99 -2.59 -3.90 15.06
N ASN A 100 -1.65 -4.49 14.33
CA ASN A 100 -0.32 -4.84 14.84
C ASN A 100 0.68 -3.69 14.63
N PHE A 101 0.46 -2.58 15.32
CA PHE A 101 1.35 -1.41 15.31
C PHE A 101 1.51 -0.84 16.73
N HIS A 102 2.61 -0.12 16.95
CA HIS A 102 2.87 0.53 18.23
C HIS A 102 2.10 1.85 18.33
N GLU A 103 1.61 2.14 19.54
CA GLU A 103 1.05 3.43 19.91
C GLU A 103 1.95 4.13 20.94
N PRO A 104 2.32 5.40 20.74
CA PRO A 104 1.96 6.26 19.61
C PRO A 104 2.62 5.82 18.29
N ILE A 105 1.95 6.04 17.16
CA ILE A 105 2.49 5.74 15.83
C ILE A 105 3.85 6.41 15.65
N GLN A 106 4.86 5.58 15.37
CA GLN A 106 6.24 6.02 15.15
C GLN A 106 6.70 5.63 13.75
N MET A 107 7.57 6.47 13.21
CA MET A 107 8.23 6.21 11.96
C MET A 107 9.42 5.26 12.19
N LYS A 108 9.57 4.23 11.35
CA LYS A 108 10.73 3.34 11.34
C LYS A 108 11.88 3.92 10.54
#